data_AF-A0A7S3GEU7-F1
#
_entry.id   AF-A0A7S3GEU7-F1
#
_cell.length_a   1.000
_cell.length_b   1.000
_cell.length_c   1.000
_cell.angle_alpha   90.00
_cell.angle_beta   90.00
_cell.angle_gamma   90.00
#
_symmetry.space_group_name_H-M   'P 1'
#
loop_
_entity.id
_entity.type
_entity.pdbx_description
1 polymer ?
#
loop_
_entity_poly.entity_id
_entity_poly.type
_entity_poly.pdbx_seq_one_letter_code
_entity_poly.pdbx_strand_id
1 'polypeptide(L)'
;MEAGKSEVVEEVMMKEGEEKDGHEVEGGDVEYYDEDTVKSVQDFMHKLEDFCASPYFTTAIGDFTTEYAGKFEDKEEHPPECFVIFQKYDKMIEEKLEGFVKEQGLTNEEVAEACRIAMDIFPPGTMTCLDFILASLDFESFHALMLDFRAMQE
;
A
#
# COMPACT_ATOMS: atom_id res chain seq x y z
N MET A 1 28.49 18.02 -10.02
CA MET A 1 27.55 17.39 -10.95
C MET A 1 26.49 16.73 -10.09
N GLU A 2 25.53 17.50 -9.61
CA GLU A 2 24.38 16.97 -8.89
C GLU A 2 23.22 17.91 -9.21
N ALA A 3 22.26 17.41 -10.00
CA ALA A 3 20.93 17.98 -10.16
C ALA A 3 20.14 16.92 -10.94
N GLY A 4 19.32 16.16 -10.23
CA GLY A 4 18.51 15.10 -10.82
C GLY A 4 17.80 14.32 -9.72
N LYS A 5 16.99 15.02 -8.91
CA LYS A 5 15.99 14.47 -7.97
C LYS A 5 15.28 15.63 -7.25
N SER A 6 14.43 16.36 -7.97
CA SER A 6 13.39 17.24 -7.41
C SER A 6 12.61 17.85 -8.57
N GLU A 7 11.77 17.06 -9.21
CA GLU A 7 10.81 17.62 -10.17
C GLU A 7 9.41 17.01 -10.05
N VAL A 8 9.24 15.94 -9.26
CA VAL A 8 7.93 15.28 -9.08
C VAL A 8 7.14 15.82 -7.89
N VAL A 9 7.79 16.51 -6.94
CA VAL A 9 7.14 17.00 -5.70
C VAL A 9 6.55 18.42 -5.80
N GLU A 10 6.77 19.14 -6.91
CA GLU A 10 6.27 20.52 -7.06
C GLU A 10 4.90 20.63 -7.75
N GLU A 11 4.37 19.59 -8.40
CA GLU A 11 3.09 19.72 -9.13
C GLU A 11 1.83 19.66 -8.24
N VAL A 12 1.93 19.23 -6.99
CA VAL A 12 0.77 19.18 -6.07
C VAL A 12 0.59 20.51 -5.30
N MET A 13 1.56 21.42 -5.37
CA MET A 13 1.53 22.68 -4.63
C MET A 13 1.35 23.89 -5.57
N MET A 14 0.25 24.62 -5.33
CA MET A 14 -0.08 25.97 -5.82
C MET A 14 -0.90 26.07 -7.11
N LYS A 15 -2.22 26.24 -6.94
CA LYS A 15 -2.99 27.21 -7.74
C LYS A 15 -3.83 28.12 -6.84
N GLU A 16 -3.23 29.24 -6.46
CA GLU A 16 -3.99 30.45 -6.15
C GLU A 16 -4.70 30.94 -7.42
N GLY A 17 -5.92 31.44 -7.27
CA GLY A 17 -6.93 31.46 -8.32
C GLY A 17 -6.67 32.37 -9.53
N GLU A 18 -7.19 31.94 -10.68
CA GLU A 18 -7.65 32.80 -11.78
C GLU A 18 -8.88 32.17 -12.47
N GLU A 19 -9.95 32.97 -12.61
CA GLU A 19 -11.10 32.66 -13.47
C GLU A 19 -10.67 32.66 -14.95
N LYS A 20 -10.94 31.58 -15.70
CA LYS A 20 -11.77 31.56 -16.94
C LYS A 20 -11.61 30.28 -17.79
N ASP A 21 -12.77 29.87 -18.31
CA ASP A 21 -13.02 29.19 -19.58
C ASP A 21 -12.79 27.67 -19.69
N GLY A 22 -13.90 26.93 -19.54
CA GLY A 22 -14.34 26.00 -20.58
C GLY A 22 -13.55 24.71 -20.78
N HIS A 23 -13.44 23.87 -19.75
CA HIS A 23 -13.26 22.43 -19.94
C HIS A 23 -13.87 21.68 -18.76
N GLU A 24 -15.00 21.00 -18.97
CA GLU A 24 -15.51 19.99 -18.05
C GLU A 24 -14.54 18.80 -18.08
N VAL A 25 -13.50 18.86 -17.23
CA VAL A 25 -12.88 17.66 -16.69
C VAL A 25 -13.82 17.16 -15.59
N GLU A 26 -14.25 15.90 -15.65
CA GLU A 26 -14.93 15.24 -14.53
C GLU A 26 -14.03 15.35 -13.31
N GLY A 27 -14.42 16.25 -12.40
CA GLY A 27 -13.69 16.53 -11.17
C GLY A 27 -13.79 15.33 -10.24
N GLY A 28 -12.73 14.54 -10.16
CA GLY A 28 -12.43 13.86 -8.90
C GLY A 28 -12.18 14.93 -7.85
N ASP A 29 -12.93 14.90 -6.76
CA ASP A 29 -12.73 15.80 -5.63
C ASP A 29 -11.27 15.70 -5.16
N VAL A 30 -10.43 16.68 -5.49
CA VAL A 30 -9.09 16.76 -4.92
C VAL A 30 -9.27 17.19 -3.46
N GLU A 31 -9.20 16.22 -2.55
CA GLU A 31 -9.23 16.50 -1.13
C GLU A 31 -7.98 17.29 -0.74
N TYR A 32 -8.19 18.49 -0.20
CA TYR A 32 -7.11 19.34 0.26
C TYR A 32 -6.71 18.95 1.68
N TYR A 33 -5.50 18.43 1.84
CA TYR A 33 -4.90 18.14 3.13
C TYR A 33 -3.95 19.29 3.54
N ASP A 34 -4.02 19.72 4.80
CA ASP A 34 -3.05 20.68 5.32
C ASP A 34 -1.63 20.07 5.42
N GLU A 35 -0.61 20.94 5.44
CA GLU A 35 0.80 20.53 5.43
C GLU A 35 1.17 19.64 6.63
N ASP A 36 0.60 19.92 7.80
CA ASP A 36 0.83 19.14 9.01
C ASP A 36 0.26 17.71 8.86
N THR A 37 -0.94 17.58 8.30
CA THR A 37 -1.57 16.29 7.99
C THR A 37 -0.74 15.47 6.99
N VAL A 38 -0.36 16.08 5.85
CA VAL A 38 0.48 15.42 4.83
C VAL A 38 1.78 14.91 5.44
N LYS A 39 2.45 15.75 6.23
CA LYS A 39 3.71 15.40 6.89
C LYS A 39 3.54 14.27 7.91
N SER A 40 2.47 14.28 8.69
CA SER A 40 2.17 13.23 9.66
C SER A 40 1.92 11.88 8.97
N VAL A 41 1.16 11.87 7.87
CA VAL A 41 0.92 10.68 7.07
C VAL A 41 2.21 10.17 6.45
N GLN A 42 3.04 11.04 5.89
CA GLN A 42 4.35 10.65 5.36
C GLN A 42 5.26 10.01 6.41
N ASP A 43 5.34 10.57 7.62
CA ASP A 43 6.13 10.00 8.71
C ASP A 43 5.61 8.62 9.13
N PHE A 44 4.29 8.47 9.25
CA PHE A 44 3.66 7.18 9.54
C PHE A 44 3.95 6.15 8.44
N MET A 45 3.78 6.51 7.17
CA MET A 45 4.00 5.61 6.04
C MET A 45 5.46 5.19 5.92
N HIS A 46 6.43 6.06 6.18
CA HIS A 46 7.83 5.68 6.23
C HIS A 46 8.12 4.67 7.36
N LYS A 47 7.55 4.87 8.56
CA LYS A 47 7.69 3.90 9.66
C LYS A 47 7.06 2.56 9.33
N LEU A 48 5.91 2.57 8.64
CA LEU A 48 5.23 1.36 8.19
C LEU A 48 6.05 0.62 7.12
N GLU A 49 6.65 1.35 6.18
CA GLU A 49 7.57 0.79 5.19
C GLU A 49 8.80 0.17 5.85
N ASP A 50 9.45 0.87 6.78
CA ASP A 50 10.57 0.34 7.58
C ASP A 50 10.16 -0.94 8.34
N PHE A 51 8.95 -0.97 8.89
CA PHE A 51 8.41 -2.16 9.56
C PHE A 51 8.22 -3.32 8.58
N CYS A 52 7.62 -3.08 7.41
CA CYS A 52 7.41 -4.11 6.38
C CYS A 52 8.73 -4.58 5.75
N ALA A 53 9.75 -3.72 5.69
CA ALA A 53 11.09 -4.07 5.26
C ALA A 53 11.91 -4.81 6.34
N SER A 54 11.41 -4.89 7.57
CA SER A 54 12.13 -5.55 8.66
C SER A 54 12.27 -7.06 8.41
N PRO A 55 13.33 -7.72 8.93
CA PRO A 55 13.49 -9.16 8.85
C PRO A 55 12.31 -9.94 9.45
N TYR A 56 11.67 -9.38 10.49
CA TYR A 56 10.51 -9.98 11.15
C TYR A 56 9.32 -10.12 10.18
N PHE A 57 9.07 -9.08 9.39
CA PHE A 57 7.97 -9.07 8.44
C PHE A 57 8.34 -9.82 7.15
N THR A 58 9.46 -9.46 6.53
CA THR A 58 9.90 -10.05 5.25
C THR A 58 10.15 -11.56 5.34
N THR A 59 10.65 -12.08 6.47
CA THR A 59 10.78 -13.55 6.66
C THR A 59 9.41 -14.21 6.70
N ALA A 60 8.41 -13.61 7.37
CA ALA A 60 7.06 -14.18 7.40
C ALA A 60 6.42 -14.22 6.01
N ILE A 61 6.58 -13.15 5.22
CA ILE A 61 6.12 -13.12 3.82
C ILE A 61 6.88 -14.15 2.98
N GLY A 62 8.20 -14.23 3.14
CA GLY A 62 9.04 -15.19 2.43
C GLY A 62 8.66 -16.65 2.74
N ASP A 63 8.46 -17.00 4.01
CA ASP A 63 8.03 -18.33 4.44
C ASP A 63 6.64 -18.66 3.87
N PHE A 64 5.71 -17.71 3.95
CA PHE A 64 4.35 -17.89 3.43
C PHE A 64 4.34 -18.12 1.92
N THR A 65 5.04 -17.27 1.16
CA THR A 65 5.09 -17.34 -0.30
C THR A 65 5.86 -18.57 -0.77
N THR A 66 6.90 -19.00 -0.06
CA THR A 66 7.62 -20.26 -0.34
C THR A 66 6.69 -21.47 -0.18
N GLU A 67 5.81 -21.47 0.83
CA GLU A 67 4.88 -22.57 1.08
C GLU A 67 3.71 -22.61 0.07
N TYR A 68 3.22 -21.44 -0.36
CA TYR A 68 1.93 -21.35 -1.05
C TYR A 68 1.97 -20.81 -2.49
N ALA A 69 2.97 -20.01 -2.90
CA ALA A 69 2.93 -19.33 -4.21
C ALA A 69 2.84 -20.31 -5.39
N GLY A 70 3.49 -21.47 -5.30
CA GLY A 70 3.44 -22.52 -6.33
C GLY A 70 2.05 -23.14 -6.56
N LYS A 71 1.05 -22.84 -5.72
CA LYS A 71 -0.34 -23.27 -5.88
C LYS A 71 -1.19 -22.33 -6.71
N PHE A 72 -0.69 -21.13 -7.01
CA PHE A 72 -1.41 -20.10 -7.75
C PHE A 72 -1.05 -20.18 -9.22
N GLU A 73 -2.06 -20.04 -10.08
CA GLU A 73 -1.93 -20.08 -11.55
C GLU A 73 -2.69 -18.90 -12.13
N ASP A 74 -2.19 -18.34 -13.24
CA ASP A 74 -2.86 -17.28 -13.99
C ASP A 74 -4.07 -17.86 -14.75
N LYS A 75 -5.20 -17.98 -14.06
CA LYS A 75 -6.47 -18.53 -14.56
C LYS A 75 -7.64 -17.73 -13.99
N GLU A 76 -8.73 -17.67 -14.74
CA GLU A 76 -9.96 -16.95 -14.35
C GLU A 76 -10.73 -17.66 -13.22
N GLU A 77 -10.65 -18.99 -13.14
CA GLU A 77 -11.30 -19.78 -12.09
C GLU A 77 -10.26 -20.32 -11.10
N HIS A 78 -10.42 -19.96 -9.82
CA HIS A 78 -9.52 -20.39 -8.75
C HIS A 78 -10.13 -21.53 -7.93
N PRO A 79 -9.33 -22.54 -7.55
CA PRO A 79 -9.79 -23.56 -6.64
C PRO A 79 -10.13 -22.95 -5.26
N PRO A 80 -11.08 -23.54 -4.52
CA PRO A 80 -11.48 -23.03 -3.20
C PRO A 80 -10.33 -23.00 -2.19
N GLU A 81 -9.24 -23.76 -2.41
CA GLU A 81 -8.05 -23.69 -1.56
C GLU A 81 -7.36 -22.33 -1.62
N CYS A 82 -7.40 -21.62 -2.76
CA CYS A 82 -6.79 -20.30 -2.91
C CYS A 82 -7.41 -19.29 -1.93
N PHE A 83 -8.74 -19.33 -1.76
CA PHE A 83 -9.45 -18.49 -0.78
C PHE A 83 -9.14 -18.86 0.68
N VAL A 84 -8.84 -20.13 0.96
CA VAL A 84 -8.40 -20.57 2.29
C VAL A 84 -6.99 -20.04 2.58
N ILE A 85 -6.11 -20.05 1.57
CA ILE A 85 -4.76 -19.50 1.69
C ILE A 85 -4.83 -17.97 1.86
N PHE A 86 -5.67 -17.28 1.09
CA PHE A 86 -5.91 -15.85 1.25
C PHE A 86 -6.32 -15.48 2.67
N GLN A 87 -7.29 -16.18 3.27
CA GLN A 87 -7.68 -15.94 4.67
C GLN A 87 -6.53 -16.16 5.68
N LYS A 88 -5.59 -17.06 5.38
CA LYS A 88 -4.39 -17.22 6.22
C LYS A 88 -3.42 -16.04 6.06
N TYR A 89 -3.27 -15.54 4.83
CA TYR A 89 -2.46 -14.36 4.55
C TYR A 89 -3.03 -13.13 5.26
N ASP A 90 -4.34 -12.88 5.09
CA ASP A 90 -5.06 -11.79 5.73
C ASP A 90 -4.81 -11.78 7.25
N LYS A 91 -5.09 -12.91 7.91
CA LYS A 91 -4.83 -13.05 9.34
C LYS A 91 -3.37 -12.83 9.73
N MET A 92 -2.42 -13.33 8.94
CA MET A 92 -1.00 -13.13 9.21
C MET A 92 -0.63 -11.65 9.17
N ILE A 93 -1.12 -10.91 8.16
CA ILE A 93 -0.88 -9.47 8.04
C ILE A 93 -1.54 -8.72 9.20
N GLU A 94 -2.79 -9.03 9.54
CA GLU A 94 -3.49 -8.46 10.70
C GLU A 94 -2.68 -8.63 11.99
N GLU A 95 -2.25 -9.86 12.30
CA GLU A 95 -1.46 -10.15 13.51
C GLU A 95 -0.11 -9.41 13.54
N LYS A 96 0.51 -9.20 12.37
CA LYS A 96 1.77 -8.47 12.26
C LYS A 96 1.58 -6.96 12.46
N LEU A 97 0.56 -6.39 11.83
CA LEU A 97 0.27 -4.96 11.91
C LEU A 97 -0.31 -4.55 13.26
N GLU A 98 -1.07 -5.43 13.94
CA GLU A 98 -1.65 -5.13 15.25
C GLU A 98 -0.57 -4.70 16.25
N GLY A 99 0.59 -5.36 16.23
CA GLY A 99 1.73 -5.00 17.08
C GLY A 99 2.30 -3.63 16.73
N PHE A 100 2.45 -3.33 15.44
CA PHE A 100 2.94 -2.04 14.95
C PHE A 100 2.01 -0.88 15.32
N VAL A 101 0.70 -1.02 15.05
CA VAL A 101 -0.30 0.02 15.32
C VAL A 101 -0.36 0.34 16.82
N LYS A 102 -0.32 -0.70 17.67
CA LYS A 102 -0.27 -0.53 19.14
C LYS A 102 0.98 0.22 19.59
N GLU A 103 2.13 0.01 18.95
CA GLU A 103 3.38 0.71 19.25
C GLU A 103 3.35 2.18 18.82
N GLN A 104 2.70 2.50 17.70
CA GLN A 104 2.50 3.88 17.25
C GLN A 104 1.51 4.66 18.12
N GLY A 105 0.72 3.98 18.96
CA GLY A 105 -0.28 4.61 19.82
C GLY A 105 -1.47 5.19 19.05
N LEU A 106 -1.70 4.71 17.82
CA LEU A 106 -2.80 5.12 16.95
C LEU A 106 -4.00 4.20 17.11
N THR A 107 -5.19 4.74 16.88
CA THR A 107 -6.43 3.97 16.74
C THR A 107 -6.55 3.37 15.34
N ASN A 108 -7.38 2.34 15.19
CA ASN A 108 -7.65 1.74 13.87
C ASN A 108 -8.28 2.76 12.89
N GLU A 109 -9.07 3.71 13.40
CA GLU A 109 -9.68 4.78 12.61
C GLU A 109 -8.61 5.74 12.07
N GLU A 110 -7.63 6.13 12.89
CA GLU A 110 -6.51 6.98 12.48
C GLU A 110 -5.60 6.28 11.45
N VAL A 111 -5.38 4.98 11.60
CA VAL A 111 -4.60 4.19 10.62
C VAL A 111 -5.33 4.09 9.29
N ALA A 112 -6.64 3.80 9.32
CA ALA A 112 -7.45 3.74 8.10
C ALA A 112 -7.45 5.07 7.35
N GLU A 113 -7.60 6.19 8.07
CA GLU A 113 -7.55 7.52 7.48
C GLU A 113 -6.15 7.84 6.93
N ALA A 114 -5.08 7.52 7.68
CA ALA A 114 -3.71 7.72 7.19
C ALA A 114 -3.44 6.92 5.91
N CYS A 115 -3.91 5.68 5.82
CA CYS A 115 -3.81 4.86 4.59
C CYS A 115 -4.60 5.47 3.44
N ARG A 116 -5.82 5.97 3.70
CA ARG A 116 -6.65 6.64 2.68
C ARG A 116 -5.94 7.86 2.10
N ILE A 117 -5.47 8.74 2.99
CA ILE A 117 -4.72 9.94 2.61
C ILE A 117 -3.42 9.56 1.89
N ALA A 118 -2.75 8.50 2.33
CA ALA A 118 -1.54 8.01 1.67
C ALA A 118 -1.80 7.55 0.22
N MET A 119 -2.95 6.91 -0.06
CA MET A 119 -3.29 6.50 -1.43
C MET A 119 -3.51 7.69 -2.38
N ASP A 120 -3.92 8.85 -1.85
CA ASP A 120 -4.03 10.10 -2.63
C ASP A 120 -2.67 10.79 -2.82
N ILE A 121 -1.79 10.74 -1.82
CA ILE A 121 -0.51 11.46 -1.83
C ILE A 121 0.59 10.67 -2.57
N PHE A 122 0.63 9.35 -2.40
CA PHE A 122 1.70 8.51 -2.93
C PHE A 122 1.25 7.87 -4.26
N PRO A 123 2.05 7.98 -5.33
CA PRO A 123 1.78 7.25 -6.55
C PRO A 123 1.71 5.72 -6.30
N PRO A 124 0.86 4.99 -7.04
CA PRO A 124 0.82 3.53 -6.96
C PRO A 124 2.20 2.90 -7.15
N GLY A 125 2.51 1.86 -6.36
CA GLY A 125 3.80 1.15 -6.42
C GLY A 125 4.99 1.89 -5.78
N THR A 126 4.76 3.01 -5.09
CA THR A 126 5.84 3.73 -4.37
C THR A 126 6.26 3.02 -3.08
N MET A 127 5.32 2.33 -2.42
CA MET A 127 5.51 1.77 -1.07
C MET A 127 5.13 0.28 -1.07
N THR A 128 6.11 -0.60 -0.84
CA THR A 128 5.88 -2.04 -0.83
C THR A 128 4.99 -2.46 0.34
N CYS A 129 4.98 -1.72 1.45
CA CYS A 129 4.07 -1.98 2.55
C CYS A 129 2.59 -1.90 2.14
N LEU A 130 2.24 -0.99 1.22
CA LEU A 130 0.87 -0.87 0.72
C LEU A 130 0.48 -2.08 -0.12
N ASP A 131 1.37 -2.62 -0.93
CA ASP A 131 1.09 -3.84 -1.71
C ASP A 131 0.77 -5.03 -0.79
N PHE A 132 1.53 -5.20 0.30
CA PHE A 132 1.25 -6.27 1.27
C PHE A 132 -0.08 -6.11 2.00
N ILE A 133 -0.45 -4.87 2.33
CA ILE A 133 -1.71 -4.54 3.02
C ILE A 133 -2.89 -4.66 2.07
N LEU A 134 -2.79 -4.13 0.85
CA LEU A 134 -3.85 -4.26 -0.15
C LEU A 134 -4.12 -5.74 -0.47
N ALA A 135 -3.07 -6.55 -0.58
CA ALA A 135 -3.16 -8.00 -0.71
C ALA A 135 -3.78 -8.71 0.51
N SER A 136 -3.93 -8.07 1.68
CA SER A 136 -4.68 -8.69 2.79
C SER A 136 -6.18 -8.39 2.69
N LEU A 137 -6.55 -7.27 2.07
CA LEU A 137 -7.93 -6.79 2.00
C LEU A 137 -8.68 -7.32 0.78
N ASP A 138 -7.97 -7.58 -0.31
CA ASP A 138 -8.53 -7.95 -1.60
C ASP A 138 -7.88 -9.20 -2.18
N PHE A 139 -8.72 -10.13 -2.66
CA PHE A 139 -8.25 -11.40 -3.20
C PHE A 139 -7.54 -11.23 -4.54
N GLU A 140 -7.93 -10.29 -5.39
CA GLU A 140 -7.27 -10.10 -6.69
C GLU A 140 -5.84 -9.55 -6.50
N SER A 141 -5.68 -8.59 -5.60
CA SER A 141 -4.39 -8.02 -5.19
C SER A 141 -3.50 -9.10 -4.57
N PHE A 142 -4.06 -9.96 -3.72
CA PHE A 142 -3.36 -11.13 -3.18
C PHE A 142 -2.93 -12.11 -4.27
N HIS A 143 -3.84 -12.42 -5.20
CA HIS A 143 -3.56 -13.36 -6.28
C HIS A 143 -2.41 -12.87 -7.16
N ALA A 144 -2.44 -11.58 -7.54
CA ALA A 144 -1.36 -10.94 -8.27
C ALA A 144 -0.02 -11.03 -7.52
N LEU A 145 -0.02 -10.75 -6.21
CA LEU A 145 1.17 -10.86 -5.37
C LEU A 145 1.74 -12.30 -5.37
N MET A 146 0.90 -13.32 -5.25
CA MET A 146 1.33 -14.72 -5.24
C MET A 146 1.91 -15.16 -6.59
N LEU A 147 1.36 -14.67 -7.71
CA LEU A 147 1.93 -14.91 -9.04
C LEU A 147 3.29 -14.26 -9.20
N ASP A 148 3.48 -13.04 -8.70
CA ASP A 148 4.77 -12.35 -8.73
C ASP A 148 5.83 -13.15 -7.96
N PHE A 149 5.52 -13.56 -6.73
CA PHE A 149 6.42 -14.41 -5.94
C PHE A 149 6.68 -15.77 -6.56
N ARG A 150 5.68 -16.39 -7.19
CA ARG A 150 5.86 -17.64 -7.92
C ARG A 150 6.87 -17.44 -9.06
N ALA A 151 6.71 -16.39 -9.85
CA ALA A 151 7.61 -16.09 -10.97
C ALA A 151 9.04 -15.81 -10.51
N MET A 152 9.25 -15.27 -9.31
CA MET A 152 10.59 -15.07 -8.73
C MET A 152 11.26 -16.38 -8.25
N GLN A 153 10.48 -17.44 -8.00
CA GLN A 153 10.98 -18.75 -7.53
C GLN A 153 11.33 -19.71 -8.69
N GLU A 154 10.93 -19.38 -9.92
CA GLU A 154 11.19 -20.17 -11.15
C GLU A 154 12.54 -19.80 -11.80
#